data_AF-A0A8K1FEK4-F1
#
_entry.id   AF-A0A8K1FEK4-F1
#
_cell.length_a   1.000
_cell.length_b   1.000
_cell.length_c   1.000
_cell.angle_alpha   90.00
_cell.angle_beta   90.00
_cell.angle_gamma   90.00
#
_symmetry.space_group_name_H-M   'P 1'
#
loop_
_entity.id
_entity.type
_entity.pdbx_description
1 polymer ?
#
loop_
_entity_poly.entity_id
_entity_poly.type
_entity_poly.pdbx_seq_one_letter_code
_entity_poly.pdbx_strand_id
1 'polypeptide(L)'
;MAKKASVNGSPLAKTSKYSSQRCASPGSDRRGWLFSPADSFVTVTSSAKLSQPKYINTELYFRLLKKAHVLDQLLELSSHVESQEEQLRHLESERVKNSSVNEFVFQELDEYKRKFLEAQKLMLEVVEAMTTVCIKEEELQRGTSSREAFEIAKKSTEERVLRDLGATIPLSSKASNGEESMESRALLDVGIKRVQQFESICASYERQIMNIETELSQALNATFRDECLAKIADYQRTIDRLEAEKNELQVRVDGLKDQKTELQRINTSQHDELLLEQQFTTDLKAELRKRYGLVPSVVDQRWREYFPDLEPPQ
;
A
#
# COMPACT_ATOMS: atom_id res chain seq x y z
N MET A 1 22.70 6.48 13.61
CA MET A 1 22.58 5.04 13.90
C MET A 1 21.29 4.51 13.28
N ALA A 2 21.39 3.79 12.16
CA ALA A 2 20.28 3.00 11.62
C ALA A 2 20.89 1.85 10.80
N LYS A 3 20.75 0.63 11.32
CA LYS A 3 21.14 -0.63 10.68
C LYS A 3 20.12 -0.96 9.59
N LYS A 4 20.55 -1.14 8.35
CA LYS A 4 19.86 -1.97 7.36
C LYS A 4 20.73 -3.18 7.08
N ALA A 5 20.33 -4.32 7.63
CA ALA A 5 20.75 -5.62 7.19
C ALA A 5 19.66 -6.16 6.27
N SER A 6 20.01 -6.52 5.04
CA SER A 6 19.22 -7.44 4.23
C SER A 6 20.21 -8.35 3.52
N VAL A 7 20.41 -9.52 4.11
CA VAL A 7 21.09 -10.67 3.54
C VAL A 7 19.99 -11.60 3.05
N ASN A 8 20.04 -11.96 1.78
CA ASN A 8 19.68 -13.24 1.18
C ASN A 8 20.06 -13.11 -0.32
N GLY A 9 20.95 -13.89 -0.92
CA GLY A 9 21.51 -15.17 -0.50
C GLY A 9 21.09 -16.30 -1.43
N SER A 10 21.46 -16.20 -2.72
CA SER A 10 21.84 -17.35 -3.58
C SER A 10 20.71 -18.26 -4.10
N PRO A 11 20.96 -19.23 -5.02
CA PRO A 11 21.90 -19.31 -6.15
C PRO A 11 21.25 -19.98 -7.41
N LEU A 12 22.09 -20.40 -8.37
CA LEU A 12 21.84 -21.35 -9.47
C LEU A 12 21.38 -20.79 -10.83
N ALA A 13 22.33 -20.13 -11.51
CA ALA A 13 22.45 -20.25 -12.96
C ALA A 13 23.24 -21.53 -13.30
N LYS A 14 22.54 -22.64 -13.55
CA LYS A 14 22.99 -23.80 -14.36
C LYS A 14 21.70 -24.46 -14.87
N THR A 15 21.40 -24.47 -16.16
CA THR A 15 21.87 -25.46 -17.14
C THR A 15 21.17 -25.07 -18.46
N SER A 16 21.85 -25.01 -19.61
CA SER A 16 21.91 -26.14 -20.54
C SER A 16 22.92 -25.75 -21.63
N LYS A 17 24.19 -26.12 -21.47
CA LYS A 17 24.83 -27.18 -22.27
C LYS A 17 24.34 -27.21 -23.73
N TYR A 18 25.09 -26.52 -24.60
CA TYR A 18 25.31 -26.94 -25.98
C TYR A 18 25.75 -28.42 -25.96
N SER A 19 24.81 -29.33 -26.20
CA SER A 19 25.11 -30.73 -26.50
C SER A 19 25.22 -30.87 -28.01
N SER A 20 26.43 -30.63 -28.51
CA SER A 20 26.88 -31.29 -29.73
C SER A 20 27.02 -32.77 -29.44
N GLN A 21 26.12 -33.59 -30.00
CA GLN A 21 26.30 -34.99 -30.43
C GLN A 21 24.96 -35.71 -30.49
N ARG A 22 24.45 -35.89 -31.71
CA ARG A 22 24.27 -37.19 -32.35
C ARG A 22 23.65 -36.98 -33.73
N CYS A 23 24.49 -37.07 -34.75
CA CYS A 23 24.05 -37.64 -36.02
C CYS A 23 23.63 -39.08 -35.73
N ALA A 24 22.34 -39.29 -35.47
CA ALA A 24 21.73 -40.60 -35.53
C ALA A 24 21.06 -40.67 -36.90
N SER A 25 21.76 -41.27 -37.86
CA SER A 25 21.17 -41.74 -39.10
C SER A 25 19.98 -42.63 -38.76
N PRO A 26 18.76 -42.37 -39.27
CA PRO A 26 17.76 -43.41 -39.34
C PRO A 26 18.21 -44.37 -40.44
N GLY A 27 18.35 -45.63 -40.07
CA GLY A 27 18.82 -46.70 -40.94
C GLY A 27 18.07 -46.70 -42.26
N SER A 28 18.83 -46.60 -43.35
CA SER A 28 18.38 -47.11 -44.63
C SER A 28 18.19 -48.62 -44.45
N ASP A 29 16.95 -49.04 -44.25
CA ASP A 29 16.53 -50.41 -44.49
C ASP A 29 16.75 -50.69 -45.98
N ARG A 30 17.97 -51.14 -46.31
CA ARG A 30 18.29 -51.79 -47.57
C ARG A 30 17.62 -53.16 -47.56
N ARG A 31 16.36 -53.23 -47.98
CA ARG A 31 15.72 -54.48 -48.42
C ARG A 31 14.85 -54.22 -49.64
N GLY A 32 15.19 -54.96 -50.70
CA GLY A 32 14.56 -54.93 -52.03
C GLY A 32 15.00 -53.68 -52.78
N TRP A 33 15.75 -53.75 -53.88
CA TRP A 33 15.58 -54.64 -55.00
C TRP A 33 16.92 -55.27 -55.40
N LEU A 34 17.02 -56.58 -55.18
CA LEU A 34 17.92 -57.42 -55.96
C LEU A 34 17.34 -57.47 -57.38
N PHE A 35 17.76 -56.54 -58.24
CA PHE A 35 17.83 -56.88 -59.67
C PHE A 35 19.19 -57.50 -59.91
N SER A 36 19.18 -58.84 -59.93
CA SER A 36 20.18 -59.62 -60.65
C SER A 36 20.39 -59.00 -62.04
N PRO A 37 21.63 -58.73 -62.48
CA PRO A 37 21.95 -58.81 -63.89
C PRO A 37 22.12 -60.30 -64.21
N ALA A 38 21.01 -61.03 -64.21
CA ALA A 38 20.93 -62.27 -64.97
C ALA A 38 20.67 -61.84 -66.41
N ASP A 39 21.58 -62.27 -67.29
CA ASP A 39 21.52 -62.17 -68.75
C ASP A 39 21.60 -60.73 -69.28
N SER A 40 22.58 -60.31 -70.08
CA SER A 40 23.36 -61.06 -71.05
C SER A 40 24.66 -60.29 -71.33
N PHE A 41 25.76 -60.70 -70.68
CA PHE A 41 27.08 -60.41 -71.24
C PHE A 41 27.20 -61.32 -72.47
N VAL A 42 27.02 -60.75 -73.66
CA VAL A 42 27.44 -61.43 -74.88
C VAL A 42 28.96 -61.49 -74.83
N THR A 43 29.48 -62.57 -74.24
CA THR A 43 30.85 -63.00 -74.47
C THR A 43 30.95 -63.30 -75.96
N VAL A 44 31.41 -62.33 -76.75
CA VAL A 44 31.78 -62.57 -78.14
C VAL A 44 33.07 -63.39 -78.10
N THR A 45 32.93 -64.71 -78.00
CA THR A 45 34.00 -65.65 -78.37
C THR A 45 34.10 -65.69 -79.89
N SER A 46 34.62 -64.63 -80.50
CA SER A 46 35.06 -64.67 -81.90
C SER A 46 36.47 -65.23 -81.98
N SER A 47 36.59 -66.56 -81.92
CA SER A 47 37.68 -67.25 -82.59
C SER A 47 37.36 -67.24 -84.09
N ALA A 48 37.83 -66.21 -84.79
CA ALA A 48 37.80 -66.16 -86.24
C ALA A 48 39.09 -65.52 -86.75
N LYS A 49 39.77 -66.29 -87.60
CA LYS A 49 41.01 -65.99 -88.30
C LYS A 49 41.08 -64.55 -88.82
N LEU A 50 42.26 -63.94 -88.64
CA LEU A 50 42.70 -62.77 -89.38
C LEU A 50 42.40 -62.95 -90.88
N SER A 51 41.46 -62.17 -91.38
CA SER A 51 41.31 -61.84 -92.80
C SER A 51 40.71 -60.44 -92.89
N GLN A 52 41.20 -59.69 -93.88
CA GLN A 52 41.00 -58.29 -94.25
C GLN A 52 39.62 -57.64 -93.96
N PRO A 53 39.56 -56.29 -93.87
CA PRO A 53 38.35 -55.56 -93.45
C PRO A 53 37.18 -55.90 -94.38
N LYS A 54 36.24 -56.69 -93.88
CA LYS A 54 34.95 -56.89 -94.55
C LYS A 54 34.23 -55.55 -94.50
N TYR A 55 34.15 -54.89 -95.65
CA TYR A 55 33.40 -53.65 -95.85
C TYR A 55 32.05 -53.74 -95.14
N ILE A 56 31.81 -52.83 -94.19
CA ILE A 56 30.54 -52.71 -93.50
C ILE A 56 29.49 -52.43 -94.58
N ASN A 57 28.50 -53.33 -94.71
CA ASN A 57 27.36 -53.11 -95.58
C ASN A 57 26.71 -51.76 -95.22
N THR A 58 26.47 -50.91 -96.21
CA THR A 58 25.95 -49.54 -96.02
C THR A 58 24.65 -49.52 -95.20
N GLU A 59 23.79 -50.52 -95.38
CA GLU A 59 22.57 -50.71 -94.61
C GLU A 59 22.83 -50.97 -93.12
N LEU A 60 23.88 -51.73 -92.79
CA LEU A 60 24.27 -52.00 -91.41
C LEU A 60 24.90 -50.77 -90.74
N TYR A 61 25.65 -49.96 -91.50
CA TYR A 61 26.20 -48.69 -91.04
C TYR A 61 25.11 -47.68 -90.67
N PHE A 62 24.13 -47.43 -91.54
CA PHE A 62 23.03 -46.50 -91.26
C PHE A 62 22.16 -46.98 -90.09
N ARG A 63 21.96 -48.29 -89.96
CA ARG A 63 21.24 -48.87 -88.82
C ARG A 63 22.00 -48.66 -87.50
N LEU A 64 23.33 -48.80 -87.52
CA LEU A 64 24.16 -48.53 -86.34
C LEU A 64 24.14 -47.03 -85.99
N LEU A 65 24.21 -46.14 -86.98
CA LEU A 65 24.14 -44.70 -86.79
C LEU A 65 22.80 -44.27 -86.21
N LYS A 66 21.68 -44.81 -86.72
CA LYS A 66 20.35 -44.55 -86.17
C LYS A 66 20.22 -45.05 -84.73
N LYS A 67 20.79 -46.22 -84.42
CA LYS A 67 20.83 -46.75 -83.05
C LYS A 67 21.68 -45.88 -82.13
N ALA A 68 22.85 -45.40 -82.58
CA ALA A 68 23.69 -44.48 -81.82
C ALA A 68 22.95 -43.16 -81.56
N HIS A 69 22.27 -42.59 -82.56
CA HIS A 69 21.47 -41.39 -82.37
C HIS A 69 20.31 -41.56 -81.38
N VAL A 70 19.63 -42.71 -81.42
CA VAL A 70 18.59 -43.03 -80.42
C VAL A 70 19.21 -43.21 -79.02
N LEU A 71 20.40 -43.80 -78.92
CA LEU A 71 21.11 -43.92 -77.63
C LEU A 71 21.51 -42.54 -77.08
N ASP A 72 22.00 -41.63 -77.93
CA ASP A 72 22.31 -40.25 -77.51
C ASP A 72 21.06 -39.52 -77.00
N GLN A 73 19.94 -39.64 -77.71
CA GLN A 73 18.65 -39.09 -77.27
C GLN A 73 18.17 -39.71 -75.95
N LEU A 74 18.35 -41.03 -75.77
CA LEU A 74 17.99 -41.72 -74.52
C LEU A 74 18.90 -41.29 -73.36
N LEU A 75 20.18 -41.05 -73.60
CA LEU A 75 21.09 -40.52 -72.59
C LEU A 75 20.73 -39.09 -72.19
N GLU A 76 20.40 -38.24 -73.17
CA GLU A 76 19.91 -36.88 -72.91
C GLU A 76 18.62 -36.89 -72.07
N LEU A 77 17.63 -37.72 -72.45
CA LEU A 77 16.40 -37.92 -71.68
C LEU A 77 16.68 -38.46 -70.27
N SER A 78 17.62 -39.41 -70.13
CA SER A 78 18.02 -39.96 -68.82
C SER A 78 18.58 -38.86 -67.92
N SER A 79 19.50 -38.04 -68.44
CA SER A 79 20.07 -36.91 -67.68
C SER A 79 19.01 -35.86 -67.30
N HIS A 80 18.03 -35.63 -68.17
CA HIS A 80 16.93 -34.71 -67.88
C HIS A 80 16.02 -35.25 -66.78
N VAL A 81 15.69 -36.56 -66.82
CA VAL A 81 14.92 -37.22 -65.77
C VAL A 81 15.67 -37.20 -64.43
N GLU A 82 16.97 -37.49 -64.41
CA GLU A 82 17.79 -37.40 -63.21
C GLU A 82 17.77 -36.00 -62.60
N SER A 83 17.86 -34.95 -63.43
CA SER A 83 17.76 -33.56 -62.97
C SER A 83 16.38 -33.23 -62.40
N GLN A 84 15.30 -33.73 -63.03
CA GLN A 84 13.93 -33.56 -62.51
C GLN A 84 13.73 -34.31 -61.19
N GLU A 85 14.27 -35.52 -61.05
CA GLU A 85 14.21 -36.30 -59.80
C GLU A 85 14.96 -35.60 -58.66
N GLU A 86 16.09 -34.96 -58.95
CA GLU A 86 16.81 -34.15 -57.97
C GLU A 86 16.02 -32.89 -57.56
N GLN A 87 15.39 -32.20 -58.53
CA GLN A 87 14.49 -31.08 -58.24
C GLN A 87 13.28 -31.51 -57.40
N LEU A 88 12.66 -32.66 -57.70
CA LEU A 88 11.55 -33.19 -56.92
C LEU A 88 11.98 -33.50 -55.48
N ARG A 89 13.14 -34.15 -55.29
CA ARG A 89 13.67 -34.40 -53.93
C ARG A 89 13.95 -33.11 -53.17
N HIS A 90 14.43 -32.07 -53.84
CA HIS A 90 14.61 -30.75 -53.23
C HIS A 90 13.28 -30.14 -52.79
N LEU A 91 12.29 -30.11 -53.68
CA LEU A 91 10.95 -29.59 -53.40
C LEU A 91 10.23 -30.37 -52.30
N GLU A 92 10.39 -31.70 -52.24
CA GLU A 92 9.86 -32.52 -51.15
C GLU A 92 10.50 -32.16 -49.81
N SER A 93 11.82 -31.93 -49.78
CA SER A 93 12.52 -31.46 -48.57
C SER A 93 12.01 -30.09 -48.12
N GLU A 94 11.84 -29.15 -49.05
CA GLU A 94 11.28 -27.83 -48.75
C GLU A 94 9.83 -27.91 -48.28
N ARG A 95 9.02 -28.78 -48.88
CA ARG A 95 7.63 -29.02 -48.45
C ARG A 95 7.57 -29.53 -47.02
N VAL A 96 8.43 -30.47 -46.63
CA VAL A 96 8.48 -30.99 -45.25
C VAL A 96 8.91 -29.89 -44.27
N LYS A 97 9.93 -29.09 -44.62
CA LYS A 97 10.38 -27.95 -43.79
C LYS A 97 9.26 -26.92 -43.63
N ASN A 98 8.59 -26.54 -44.72
CA ASN A 98 7.47 -25.61 -44.69
C ASN A 98 6.28 -26.17 -43.89
N SER A 99 5.98 -27.47 -43.99
CA SER A 99 4.96 -28.11 -43.15
C SER A 99 5.31 -27.98 -41.67
N SER A 100 6.55 -28.26 -41.29
CA SER A 100 7.00 -28.17 -39.90
C SER A 100 6.94 -26.73 -39.37
N VAL A 101 7.36 -25.75 -40.17
CA VAL A 101 7.26 -24.33 -39.80
C VAL A 101 5.79 -23.92 -39.67
N ASN A 102 4.93 -24.32 -40.59
CA ASN A 102 3.50 -24.00 -40.52
C ASN A 102 2.86 -24.61 -39.27
N GLU A 103 3.14 -25.87 -38.95
CA GLU A 103 2.66 -26.51 -37.72
C GLU A 103 3.09 -25.75 -36.47
N PHE A 104 4.35 -25.30 -36.41
CA PHE A 104 4.85 -24.49 -35.30
C PHE A 104 4.13 -23.14 -35.21
N VAL A 105 3.96 -22.43 -36.33
CA VAL A 105 3.26 -21.13 -36.38
C VAL A 105 1.80 -21.28 -35.93
N PHE A 106 1.10 -22.34 -36.35
CA PHE A 106 -0.26 -22.59 -35.91
C PHE A 106 -0.32 -22.90 -34.40
N GLN A 107 0.63 -23.67 -33.87
CA GLN A 107 0.71 -23.92 -32.43
C GLN A 107 0.93 -22.64 -31.62
N GLU A 108 1.86 -21.77 -32.06
CA GLU A 108 2.06 -20.48 -31.41
C GLU A 108 0.80 -19.61 -31.50
N LEU A 109 0.17 -19.53 -32.66
CA LEU A 109 -1.07 -18.77 -32.85
C LEU A 109 -2.17 -19.25 -31.88
N ASP A 110 -2.34 -20.55 -31.72
CA ASP A 110 -3.32 -21.13 -30.80
C ASP A 110 -2.98 -20.84 -29.33
N GLU A 111 -1.69 -20.83 -28.99
CA GLU A 111 -1.23 -20.40 -27.66
C GLU A 111 -1.51 -18.91 -27.40
N TYR A 112 -1.24 -18.05 -28.37
CA TYR A 112 -1.56 -16.62 -28.27
C TYR A 112 -3.06 -16.39 -28.13
N LYS A 113 -3.89 -17.06 -28.94
CA LYS A 113 -5.36 -16.96 -28.84
C LYS A 113 -5.86 -17.37 -27.45
N ARG A 114 -5.31 -18.44 -26.87
CA ARG A 114 -5.67 -18.88 -25.52
C ARG A 114 -5.33 -17.82 -24.47
N LYS A 115 -4.09 -17.29 -24.50
CA LYS A 115 -3.64 -16.24 -23.59
C LYS A 115 -4.47 -14.96 -23.73
N PHE A 116 -4.82 -14.60 -24.97
CA PHE A 116 -5.65 -13.44 -25.25
C PHE A 116 -7.06 -13.57 -24.67
N LEU A 117 -7.72 -14.72 -24.88
CA LEU A 117 -9.05 -14.98 -24.31
C LEU A 117 -9.03 -15.01 -22.78
N GLU A 118 -7.96 -15.56 -22.19
CA GLU A 118 -7.76 -15.54 -20.73
C GLU A 118 -7.60 -14.10 -20.21
N ALA A 119 -6.80 -13.27 -20.89
CA ALA A 119 -6.66 -11.86 -20.54
C ALA A 119 -7.99 -11.09 -20.67
N GLN A 120 -8.76 -11.34 -21.73
CA GLN A 120 -10.09 -10.74 -21.93
C GLN A 120 -11.06 -11.14 -20.82
N LYS A 121 -11.04 -12.42 -20.41
CA LYS A 121 -11.84 -12.93 -19.29
C LYS A 121 -11.47 -12.23 -17.97
N LEU A 122 -10.18 -12.18 -17.64
CA LEU A 122 -9.70 -11.50 -16.42
C LEU A 122 -10.08 -10.01 -16.40
N MET A 123 -10.00 -9.35 -17.56
CA MET A 123 -10.41 -7.97 -17.69
C MET A 123 -11.91 -7.79 -17.46
N LEU A 124 -12.75 -8.70 -17.97
CA LEU A 124 -14.18 -8.70 -17.72
C LEU A 124 -14.49 -8.90 -16.23
N GLU A 125 -13.83 -9.83 -15.56
CA GLU A 125 -13.98 -10.06 -14.11
C GLU A 125 -13.64 -8.79 -13.30
N VAL A 126 -12.59 -8.07 -13.68
CA VAL A 126 -12.24 -6.79 -13.06
C VAL A 126 -13.32 -5.73 -13.32
N VAL A 127 -13.80 -5.61 -14.55
CA VAL A 127 -14.88 -4.67 -14.90
C VAL A 127 -16.16 -4.97 -14.12
N GLU A 128 -16.53 -6.23 -13.94
CA GLU A 128 -17.67 -6.67 -13.14
C GLU A 128 -17.49 -6.33 -11.66
N ALA A 129 -16.31 -6.61 -11.10
CA ALA A 129 -15.99 -6.27 -9.72
C ALA A 129 -16.08 -4.76 -9.47
N MET A 130 -15.48 -3.95 -10.36
CA MET A 130 -15.54 -2.48 -10.26
C MET A 130 -16.97 -1.95 -10.44
N THR A 131 -17.72 -2.51 -11.38
CA THR A 131 -19.13 -2.15 -11.59
C THR A 131 -19.97 -2.44 -10.34
N THR A 132 -19.74 -3.59 -9.69
CA THR A 132 -20.41 -3.94 -8.43
C THR A 132 -20.13 -2.89 -7.35
N VAL A 133 -18.88 -2.45 -7.21
CA VAL A 133 -18.55 -1.41 -6.23
C VAL A 133 -19.19 -0.07 -6.58
N CYS A 134 -19.18 0.33 -7.85
CA CYS A 134 -19.81 1.56 -8.30
C CYS A 134 -21.31 1.56 -8.00
N ILE A 135 -22.03 0.48 -8.34
CA ILE A 135 -23.47 0.39 -8.07
C ILE A 135 -23.75 0.38 -6.56
N LYS A 136 -22.96 -0.36 -5.78
CA LYS A 136 -23.10 -0.38 -4.32
C LYS A 136 -22.97 1.04 -3.75
N GLU A 137 -21.98 1.80 -4.22
CA GLU A 137 -21.77 3.18 -3.79
C GLU A 137 -22.92 4.10 -4.22
N GLU A 138 -23.41 3.99 -5.45
CA GLU A 138 -24.59 4.73 -5.91
C GLU A 138 -25.82 4.49 -5.01
N GLU A 139 -26.04 3.24 -4.58
CA GLU A 139 -27.14 2.88 -3.68
C GLU A 139 -26.92 3.38 -2.24
N LEU A 140 -25.68 3.32 -1.74
CA LEU A 140 -25.34 3.92 -0.45
C LEU A 140 -25.61 5.42 -0.43
N GLN A 141 -25.26 6.13 -1.51
CA GLN A 141 -25.52 7.56 -1.66
C GLN A 141 -27.02 7.88 -1.76
N ARG A 142 -27.85 6.94 -2.20
CA ARG A 142 -29.32 7.05 -2.19
C ARG A 142 -29.94 6.82 -0.81
N GLY A 143 -29.15 6.46 0.19
CA GLY A 143 -29.62 6.19 1.56
C GLY A 143 -30.08 4.75 1.77
N THR A 144 -29.81 3.85 0.83
CA THR A 144 -30.07 2.41 0.98
C THR A 144 -29.14 1.82 2.04
N SER A 145 -29.62 0.85 2.83
CA SER A 145 -28.77 0.22 3.84
C SER A 145 -27.60 -0.54 3.19
N SER A 146 -26.45 -0.64 3.87
CA SER A 146 -25.24 -1.27 3.32
C SER A 146 -25.46 -2.71 2.83
N ARG A 147 -26.33 -3.47 3.51
CA ARG A 147 -26.69 -4.83 3.12
C ARG A 147 -27.57 -4.87 1.87
N GLU A 148 -28.57 -4.02 1.79
CA GLU A 148 -29.46 -3.94 0.62
C GLU A 148 -28.72 -3.41 -0.61
N ALA A 149 -27.87 -2.39 -0.44
CA ALA A 149 -27.02 -1.85 -1.52
C ALA A 149 -26.11 -2.93 -2.12
N PHE A 150 -25.55 -3.81 -1.28
CA PHE A 150 -24.73 -4.93 -1.75
C PHE A 150 -25.56 -5.96 -2.55
N GLU A 151 -26.75 -6.30 -2.08
CA GLU A 151 -27.64 -7.24 -2.79
C GLU A 151 -28.15 -6.67 -4.12
N ILE A 152 -28.47 -5.37 -4.17
CA ILE A 152 -28.86 -4.68 -5.40
C ILE A 152 -27.69 -4.66 -6.39
N ALA A 153 -26.49 -4.32 -5.93
CA ALA A 153 -25.29 -4.33 -6.76
C ALA A 153 -25.06 -5.72 -7.37
N LYS A 154 -25.05 -6.77 -6.55
CA LYS A 154 -24.84 -8.15 -7.02
C LYS A 154 -25.85 -8.57 -8.11
N LYS A 155 -27.11 -8.16 -8.00
CA LYS A 155 -28.16 -8.50 -8.97
C LYS A 155 -28.11 -7.67 -10.24
N SER A 156 -27.58 -6.45 -10.19
CA SER A 156 -27.61 -5.49 -11.30
C SER A 156 -26.27 -5.31 -12.01
N THR A 157 -25.17 -5.82 -11.45
CA THR A 157 -23.83 -5.75 -12.04
C THR A 157 -23.81 -6.30 -13.47
N GLU A 158 -24.26 -7.54 -13.67
CA GLU A 158 -24.23 -8.20 -14.98
C GLU A 158 -25.01 -7.39 -16.02
N GLU A 159 -26.24 -6.99 -15.69
CA GLU A 159 -27.09 -6.18 -16.59
C GLU A 159 -26.43 -4.85 -16.94
N ARG A 160 -25.79 -4.20 -15.97
CA ARG A 160 -25.09 -2.92 -16.18
C ARG A 160 -23.86 -3.09 -17.06
N VAL A 161 -23.06 -4.13 -16.83
CA VAL A 161 -21.88 -4.43 -17.66
C VAL A 161 -22.30 -4.70 -19.10
N LEU A 162 -23.32 -5.53 -19.33
CA LEU A 162 -23.85 -5.80 -20.66
C LEU A 162 -24.37 -4.53 -21.35
N ARG A 163 -25.07 -3.66 -20.62
CA ARG A 163 -25.58 -2.39 -21.14
C ARG A 163 -24.43 -1.45 -21.55
N ASP A 164 -23.41 -1.34 -20.72
CA ASP A 164 -22.29 -0.44 -20.97
C ASP A 164 -21.39 -0.96 -22.11
N LEU A 165 -21.21 -2.28 -22.23
CA LEU A 165 -20.55 -2.91 -23.38
C LEU A 165 -21.37 -2.73 -24.67
N GLY A 166 -22.69 -2.88 -24.62
CA GLY A 166 -23.57 -2.65 -25.76
C GLY A 166 -23.58 -1.19 -26.23
N ALA A 167 -23.37 -0.24 -25.31
CA ALA A 167 -23.31 1.18 -25.63
C ALA A 167 -21.99 1.62 -26.29
N THR A 168 -20.89 0.87 -26.11
CA THR A 168 -19.58 1.18 -26.71
C THR A 168 -19.41 0.56 -28.09
N ILE A 169 -20.19 -0.46 -28.45
CA ILE A 169 -20.15 -1.07 -29.79
C ILE A 169 -20.97 -0.19 -30.76
N PRO A 170 -20.35 0.48 -31.75
CA PRO A 170 -21.09 1.29 -32.70
C PRO A 170 -21.97 0.41 -33.60
N LEU A 171 -23.28 0.68 -33.65
CA LEU A 171 -24.25 -0.02 -34.51
C LEU A 171 -24.01 0.16 -36.03
N SER A 172 -23.00 0.92 -36.45
CA SER A 172 -22.71 1.22 -37.84
C SER A 172 -21.58 0.34 -38.37
N SER A 173 -21.97 -0.78 -38.99
CA SER A 173 -21.13 -1.65 -39.79
C SER A 173 -20.48 -0.92 -40.97
N LYS A 174 -19.27 -0.39 -40.76
CA LYS A 174 -18.25 -0.30 -41.82
C LYS A 174 -16.97 -0.85 -41.21
N ALA A 175 -16.75 -2.14 -41.44
CA ALA A 175 -15.52 -2.85 -41.12
C ALA A 175 -14.35 -2.10 -41.76
N SER A 176 -13.70 -1.25 -40.98
CA SER A 176 -12.40 -0.69 -41.34
C SER A 176 -11.37 -1.75 -40.98
N ASN A 177 -10.72 -2.26 -42.03
CA ASN A 177 -9.62 -3.21 -41.98
C ASN A 177 -8.67 -2.95 -40.81
N GLY A 178 -8.74 -3.82 -39.80
CA GLY A 178 -7.92 -3.80 -38.60
C GLY A 178 -8.53 -4.78 -37.61
N GLU A 179 -7.97 -5.99 -37.53
CA GLU A 179 -8.43 -7.13 -36.72
C GLU A 179 -8.29 -6.89 -35.19
N GLU A 180 -8.61 -5.69 -34.69
CA GLU A 180 -8.87 -5.51 -33.27
C GLU A 180 -10.32 -5.94 -33.01
N SER A 181 -10.49 -7.06 -32.30
CA SER A 181 -11.80 -7.54 -31.82
C SER A 181 -12.54 -6.37 -31.16
N MET A 182 -13.67 -5.96 -31.77
CA MET A 182 -14.48 -4.83 -31.29
C MET A 182 -14.90 -5.03 -29.83
N GLU A 183 -15.04 -6.29 -29.41
CA GLU A 183 -15.31 -6.71 -28.04
C GLU A 183 -14.21 -6.30 -27.06
N SER A 184 -12.93 -6.50 -27.40
CA SER A 184 -11.81 -6.10 -26.54
C SER A 184 -11.69 -4.59 -26.40
N ARG A 185 -11.99 -3.84 -27.46
CA ARG A 185 -11.99 -2.38 -27.41
C ARG A 185 -13.16 -1.84 -26.58
N ALA A 186 -14.35 -2.40 -26.75
CA ALA A 186 -15.51 -2.08 -25.92
C ALA A 186 -15.24 -2.36 -24.44
N LEU A 187 -14.60 -3.49 -24.13
CA LEU A 187 -14.21 -3.85 -22.77
C LEU A 187 -13.17 -2.87 -22.19
N LEU A 188 -12.20 -2.44 -22.99
CA LEU A 188 -11.24 -1.41 -22.60
C LEU A 188 -11.91 -0.08 -22.28
N ASP A 189 -12.80 0.40 -23.15
CA ASP A 189 -13.50 1.67 -22.95
C ASP A 189 -14.39 1.63 -21.69
N VAL A 190 -15.09 0.52 -21.44
CA VAL A 190 -15.87 0.33 -20.21
C VAL A 190 -14.94 0.26 -19.00
N GLY A 191 -13.82 -0.46 -19.10
CA GLY A 191 -12.81 -0.53 -18.03
C GLY A 191 -12.27 0.84 -17.64
N ILE A 192 -11.88 1.68 -18.61
CA ILE A 192 -11.40 3.04 -18.35
C ILE A 192 -12.47 3.87 -17.65
N LYS A 193 -13.73 3.83 -18.11
CA LYS A 193 -14.84 4.55 -17.47
C LYS A 193 -15.05 4.10 -16.03
N ARG A 194 -14.97 2.79 -15.76
CA ARG A 194 -15.10 2.26 -14.39
C ARG A 194 -13.95 2.67 -13.49
N VAL A 195 -12.73 2.70 -13.99
CA VAL A 195 -11.58 3.21 -13.24
C VAL A 195 -11.80 4.67 -12.85
N GLN A 196 -12.20 5.52 -13.79
CA GLN A 196 -12.47 6.94 -13.50
C GLN A 196 -13.59 7.13 -12.46
N GLN A 197 -14.66 6.34 -12.54
CA GLN A 197 -15.74 6.36 -11.55
C GLN A 197 -15.24 5.92 -10.17
N PHE A 198 -14.47 4.83 -10.12
CA PHE A 198 -13.91 4.32 -8.88
C PHE A 198 -12.93 5.32 -8.23
N GLU A 199 -12.05 5.94 -9.01
CA GLU A 199 -11.16 7.02 -8.55
C GLU A 199 -11.96 8.20 -7.97
N SER A 200 -13.06 8.59 -8.62
CA SER A 200 -13.95 9.64 -8.10
C SER A 200 -14.59 9.26 -6.76
N ILE A 201 -14.94 7.98 -6.58
CA ILE A 201 -15.48 7.46 -5.31
C ILE A 201 -14.40 7.53 -4.22
N CYS A 202 -13.19 7.04 -4.50
CA CYS A 202 -12.06 7.12 -3.58
C CYS A 202 -11.76 8.55 -3.16
N ALA A 203 -11.67 9.48 -4.12
CA ALA A 203 -11.43 10.90 -3.84
C ALA A 203 -12.57 11.56 -3.03
N SER A 204 -13.80 11.04 -3.13
CA SER A 204 -14.92 11.47 -2.29
C SER A 204 -14.72 11.02 -0.84
N TYR A 205 -14.38 9.75 -0.63
CA TYR A 205 -14.12 9.20 0.71
C TYR A 205 -12.92 9.87 1.38
N GLU A 206 -11.83 10.11 0.66
CA GLU A 206 -10.67 10.84 1.19
C GLU A 206 -11.05 12.22 1.71
N ARG A 207 -11.86 12.96 0.95
CA ARG A 207 -12.38 14.27 1.38
C ARG A 207 -13.28 14.16 2.61
N GLN A 208 -14.15 13.15 2.66
CA GLN A 208 -15.02 12.94 3.84
C GLN A 208 -14.20 12.63 5.09
N ILE A 209 -13.16 11.79 4.98
CA ILE A 209 -12.26 11.46 6.08
C ILE A 209 -11.56 12.73 6.57
N MET A 210 -10.98 13.52 5.67
CA MET A 210 -10.33 14.79 6.04
C MET A 210 -11.31 15.76 6.73
N ASN A 211 -12.54 15.87 6.22
CA ASN A 211 -13.57 16.71 6.85
C ASN A 211 -13.89 16.22 8.27
N ILE A 212 -14.11 14.92 8.46
CA ILE A 212 -14.39 14.35 9.79
C ILE A 212 -13.20 14.56 10.75
N GLU A 213 -11.97 14.36 10.28
CA GLU A 213 -10.76 14.59 11.09
C GLU A 213 -10.63 16.05 11.51
N THR A 214 -10.92 16.99 10.62
CA THR A 214 -10.90 18.42 10.94
C THR A 214 -12.02 18.81 11.91
N GLU A 215 -13.24 18.32 11.71
CA GLU A 215 -14.36 18.54 12.62
C GLU A 215 -14.07 17.96 14.02
N LEU A 216 -13.54 16.74 14.10
CA LEU A 216 -13.16 16.09 15.35
C LEU A 216 -12.06 16.89 16.07
N SER A 217 -11.05 17.35 15.33
CA SER A 217 -9.98 18.17 15.88
C SER A 217 -10.50 19.51 16.41
N GLN A 218 -11.43 20.15 15.70
CA GLN A 218 -12.07 21.39 16.15
C GLN A 218 -12.94 21.16 17.39
N ALA A 219 -13.75 20.10 17.42
CA ALA A 219 -14.58 19.75 18.55
C ALA A 219 -13.74 19.45 19.80
N LEU A 220 -12.66 18.66 19.65
CA LEU A 220 -11.74 18.36 20.73
C LEU A 220 -11.08 19.63 21.29
N ASN A 221 -10.56 20.48 20.40
CA ASN A 221 -9.94 21.74 20.80
C ASN A 221 -10.93 22.70 21.47
N ALA A 222 -12.19 22.73 21.02
CA ALA A 222 -13.25 23.51 21.65
C ALA A 222 -13.53 22.99 23.06
N THR A 223 -13.75 21.68 23.23
CA THR A 223 -13.99 21.08 24.55
C THR A 223 -12.84 21.30 25.53
N PHE A 224 -11.60 21.16 25.05
CA PHE A 224 -10.42 21.42 25.86
C PHE A 224 -10.31 22.89 26.27
N ARG A 225 -10.56 23.82 25.33
CA ARG A 225 -10.57 25.26 25.61
C ARG A 225 -11.62 25.61 26.65
N ASP A 226 -12.83 25.09 26.52
CA ASP A 226 -13.92 25.37 27.45
C ASP A 226 -13.63 24.85 28.86
N GLU A 227 -13.06 23.64 28.97
CA GLU A 227 -12.63 23.07 30.26
C GLU A 227 -11.51 23.90 30.91
N CYS A 228 -10.53 24.34 30.12
CA CYS A 228 -9.48 25.24 30.59
C CYS A 228 -10.03 26.58 31.08
N LEU A 229 -10.95 27.20 30.33
CA LEU A 229 -11.58 28.46 30.72
C LEU A 229 -12.42 28.30 32.00
N ALA A 230 -13.15 27.19 32.14
CA ALA A 230 -13.88 26.89 33.37
C ALA A 230 -12.94 26.77 34.58
N LYS A 231 -11.84 26.02 34.45
CA LYS A 231 -10.82 25.90 35.51
C LYS A 231 -10.19 27.24 35.86
N ILE A 232 -9.86 28.07 34.86
CA ILE A 232 -9.34 29.43 35.10
C ILE A 232 -10.35 30.27 35.88
N ALA A 233 -11.64 30.22 35.51
CA ALA A 233 -12.69 30.92 36.24
C ALA A 233 -12.85 30.42 37.68
N ASP A 234 -12.77 29.10 37.91
CA ASP A 234 -12.84 28.52 39.25
C ASP A 234 -11.63 28.94 40.11
N TYR A 235 -10.43 28.94 39.54
CA TYR A 235 -9.23 29.44 40.23
C TYR A 235 -9.34 30.93 40.53
N GLN A 236 -9.86 31.74 39.60
CA GLN A 236 -10.05 33.17 39.84
C GLN A 236 -11.04 33.43 40.99
N ARG A 237 -12.19 32.74 41.01
CA ARG A 237 -13.14 32.86 42.14
C ARG A 237 -12.51 32.45 43.47
N THR A 238 -11.61 31.46 43.46
CA THR A 238 -10.88 31.03 44.66
C THR A 238 -9.90 32.10 45.13
N ILE A 239 -9.18 32.74 44.21
CA ILE A 239 -8.27 33.86 44.51
C ILE A 239 -9.07 35.01 45.11
N ASP A 240 -10.16 35.44 44.48
CA ASP A 240 -10.98 36.55 44.96
C ASP A 240 -11.51 36.30 46.39
N ARG A 241 -11.93 35.05 46.68
CA ARG A 241 -12.34 34.65 48.04
C ARG A 241 -11.19 34.74 49.04
N LEU A 242 -10.01 34.23 48.70
CA LEU A 242 -8.84 34.28 49.58
C LEU A 242 -8.36 35.70 49.82
N GLU A 243 -8.46 36.58 48.81
CA GLU A 243 -8.16 38.00 48.96
C GLU A 243 -9.16 38.71 49.89
N ALA A 244 -10.45 38.39 49.79
CA ALA A 244 -11.46 38.90 50.71
C ALA A 244 -11.20 38.43 52.15
N GLU A 245 -10.92 37.13 52.36
CA GLU A 245 -10.57 36.57 53.67
C GLU A 245 -9.29 37.20 54.24
N LYS A 246 -8.26 37.40 53.40
CA LYS A 246 -7.03 38.10 53.78
C LYS A 246 -7.33 39.52 54.25
N ASN A 247 -8.16 40.26 53.52
CA ASN A 247 -8.51 41.64 53.87
C ASN A 247 -9.31 41.70 55.18
N GLU A 248 -10.24 40.78 55.41
CA GLU A 248 -10.98 40.67 56.66
C GLU A 248 -10.04 40.38 57.85
N LEU A 249 -9.14 39.40 57.70
CA LEU A 249 -8.14 39.08 58.71
C LEU A 249 -7.20 40.26 58.97
N GLN A 250 -6.80 40.99 57.94
CA GLN A 250 -5.96 42.18 58.07
C GLN A 250 -6.65 43.26 58.92
N VAL A 251 -7.93 43.55 58.65
CA VAL A 251 -8.73 44.50 59.45
C VAL A 251 -8.80 44.05 60.91
N ARG A 252 -9.01 42.75 61.17
CA ARG A 252 -9.06 42.21 62.52
C ARG A 252 -7.71 42.31 63.24
N VAL A 253 -6.61 42.05 62.54
CA VAL A 253 -5.25 42.20 63.08
C VAL A 253 -4.96 43.66 63.44
N ASP A 254 -5.33 44.60 62.58
CA ASP A 254 -5.09 46.02 62.84
C ASP A 254 -5.95 46.53 64.00
N GLY A 255 -7.23 46.11 64.10
CA GLY A 255 -8.06 46.40 65.27
C GLY A 255 -7.51 45.82 66.58
N LEU A 256 -6.93 44.61 66.55
CA LEU A 256 -6.25 44.03 67.73
C LEU A 256 -4.97 44.78 68.10
N LYS A 257 -4.22 45.31 67.12
CA LYS A 257 -3.06 46.16 67.40
C LYS A 257 -3.49 47.45 68.11
N ASP A 258 -4.55 48.09 67.65
CA ASP A 258 -5.08 49.31 68.27
C ASP A 258 -5.59 49.05 69.70
N GLN A 259 -6.27 47.93 69.93
CA GLN A 259 -6.65 47.53 71.29
C GLN A 259 -5.43 47.29 72.18
N LYS A 260 -4.38 46.65 71.65
CA LYS A 260 -3.14 46.42 72.39
C LYS A 260 -2.45 47.74 72.78
N THR A 261 -2.38 48.71 71.86
CA THR A 261 -1.74 50.00 72.15
C THR A 261 -2.53 50.79 73.20
N GLU A 262 -3.87 50.78 73.14
CA GLU A 262 -4.69 51.45 74.16
C GLU A 262 -4.59 50.78 75.53
N LEU A 263 -4.64 49.43 75.59
CA LEU A 263 -4.43 48.71 76.84
C LEU A 263 -3.05 48.98 77.43
N GLN A 264 -2.02 49.06 76.59
CA GLN A 264 -0.68 49.41 77.02
C GLN A 264 -0.63 50.83 77.61
N ARG A 265 -1.34 51.80 76.99
CA ARG A 265 -1.47 53.18 77.49
C ARG A 265 -2.19 53.25 78.84
N ILE A 266 -3.29 52.53 79.01
CA ILE A 266 -4.03 52.44 80.27
C ILE A 266 -3.14 51.82 81.35
N ASN A 267 -2.45 50.72 81.03
CA ASN A 267 -1.56 50.04 81.98
C ASN A 267 -0.40 50.96 82.41
N THR A 268 0.22 51.71 81.50
CA THR A 268 1.23 52.71 81.87
C THR A 268 0.66 53.80 82.77
N SER A 269 -0.55 54.32 82.47
CA SER A 269 -1.21 55.32 83.31
C SER A 269 -1.52 54.81 84.72
N GLN A 270 -2.02 53.57 84.83
CA GLN A 270 -2.30 52.93 86.12
C GLN A 270 -1.01 52.66 86.90
N HIS A 271 0.07 52.29 86.21
CA HIS A 271 1.36 52.09 86.84
C HIS A 271 1.93 53.40 87.41
N ASP A 272 1.82 54.51 86.65
CA ASP A 272 2.23 55.84 87.11
C ASP A 272 1.40 56.31 88.30
N GLU A 273 0.09 56.06 88.30
CA GLU A 273 -0.82 56.36 89.41
C GLU A 273 -0.45 55.53 90.66
N LEU A 274 -0.20 54.23 90.51
CA LEU A 274 0.29 53.38 91.59
C LEU A 274 1.63 53.84 92.16
N LEU A 275 2.56 54.31 91.31
CA LEU A 275 3.83 54.87 91.76
C LEU A 275 3.62 56.17 92.54
N LEU A 276 2.70 57.02 92.10
CA LEU A 276 2.36 58.26 92.80
C LEU A 276 1.71 57.97 94.16
N GLU A 277 0.79 57.00 94.24
CA GLU A 277 0.21 56.54 95.50
C GLU A 277 1.27 55.92 96.43
N GLN A 278 2.18 55.11 95.89
CA GLN A 278 3.31 54.59 96.67
C GLN A 278 4.19 55.73 97.19
N GLN A 279 4.53 56.72 96.37
CA GLN A 279 5.29 57.88 96.81
C GLN A 279 4.54 58.65 97.90
N PHE A 280 3.27 58.95 97.69
CA PHE A 280 2.43 59.62 98.68
C PHE A 280 2.36 58.85 100.00
N THR A 281 2.18 57.53 99.96
CA THR A 281 2.18 56.70 101.18
C THR A 281 3.55 56.67 101.85
N THR A 282 4.64 56.63 101.09
CA THR A 282 6.00 56.74 101.67
C THR A 282 6.27 58.10 102.29
N ASP A 283 5.84 59.19 101.65
CA ASP A 283 5.98 60.56 102.13
C ASP A 283 5.11 60.79 103.37
N LEU A 284 3.87 60.30 103.37
CA LEU A 284 2.98 60.33 104.52
C LEU A 284 3.57 59.53 105.69
N LYS A 285 4.09 58.31 105.44
CA LYS A 285 4.83 57.50 106.43
C LYS A 285 6.04 58.29 106.98
N ALA A 286 6.79 58.99 106.13
CA ALA A 286 7.95 59.78 106.52
C ALA A 286 7.56 61.03 107.35
N GLU A 287 6.53 61.76 106.94
CA GLU A 287 6.03 62.96 107.63
C GLU A 287 5.38 62.60 108.97
N LEU A 288 4.63 61.49 109.04
CA LEU A 288 4.12 60.94 110.31
C LEU A 288 5.27 60.60 111.26
N ARG A 289 6.31 59.92 110.77
CA ARG A 289 7.51 59.59 111.55
C ARG A 289 8.26 60.85 112.02
N LYS A 290 8.28 61.92 111.21
CA LYS A 290 8.93 63.20 111.52
C LYS A 290 8.16 64.02 112.56
N ARG A 291 6.82 64.04 112.50
CA ARG A 291 5.97 64.81 113.43
C ARG A 291 5.71 64.11 114.76
N TYR A 292 5.70 62.78 114.78
CA TYR A 292 5.29 62.01 115.95
C TYR A 292 6.39 61.12 116.55
N GLY A 293 7.61 61.11 115.99
CA GLY A 293 8.57 60.04 116.29
C GLY A 293 8.04 58.69 115.80
N LEU A 294 8.76 57.59 116.07
CA LEU A 294 8.46 56.22 115.63
C LEU A 294 6.95 55.95 115.36
N VAL A 295 6.61 55.55 114.14
CA VAL A 295 5.22 55.27 113.71
C VAL A 295 4.54 54.40 114.78
N PRO A 296 3.48 54.89 115.45
CA PRO A 296 2.86 54.12 116.53
C PRO A 296 2.32 52.79 115.99
N SER A 297 2.67 51.70 116.67
CA SER A 297 2.27 50.31 116.37
C SER A 297 0.76 50.10 116.22
N VAL A 298 -0.05 51.08 116.59
CA VAL A 298 -1.51 51.10 116.48
C VAL A 298 -1.97 51.13 115.02
N VAL A 299 -1.20 51.75 114.11
CA VAL A 299 -1.57 51.80 112.68
C VAL A 299 -1.38 50.42 112.03
N ASP A 300 -0.26 49.73 112.30
CA ASP A 300 -0.04 48.34 111.85
C ASP A 300 -1.03 47.36 112.47
N GLN A 301 -1.46 47.61 113.70
CA GLN A 301 -2.45 46.81 114.40
C GLN A 301 -3.86 47.00 113.82
N ARG A 302 -4.23 48.24 113.44
CA ARG A 302 -5.50 48.50 112.73
C ARG A 302 -5.47 48.07 111.27
N TRP A 303 -4.33 48.10 110.59
CA TRP A 303 -4.23 47.59 109.21
C TRP A 303 -4.55 46.09 109.15
N ARG A 304 -4.05 45.31 110.11
CA ARG A 304 -4.42 43.89 110.27
C ARG A 304 -5.87 43.65 110.67
N GLU A 305 -6.54 44.62 111.30
CA GLU A 305 -7.97 44.51 111.63
C GLU A 305 -8.88 44.80 110.43
N TYR A 306 -8.53 45.76 109.56
CA TYR A 306 -9.37 46.14 108.41
C TYR A 306 -9.03 45.37 107.12
N PHE A 307 -7.82 44.84 106.98
CA PHE A 307 -7.36 44.11 105.79
C PHE A 307 -6.58 42.83 106.18
N PRO A 308 -7.27 41.77 106.63
CA PRO A 308 -6.62 40.59 107.22
C PRO A 308 -5.83 39.72 106.23
N ASP A 309 -6.14 39.77 104.94
CA ASP A 309 -5.57 38.88 103.91
C ASP A 309 -4.45 39.53 103.06
N LEU A 310 -4.06 40.76 103.37
CA LEU A 310 -2.98 41.48 102.68
C LEU A 310 -1.78 41.63 103.63
N GLU A 311 -0.60 41.16 103.20
CA GLU A 311 0.62 41.39 103.99
C GLU A 311 0.90 42.90 104.10
N PRO A 312 1.31 43.38 105.29
CA PRO A 312 1.57 44.80 105.48
C PRO A 312 2.75 45.25 104.62
N PRO A 313 2.66 46.41 103.95
CA PRO A 313 3.72 46.90 103.08
C PRO A 313 4.93 47.33 103.92
N GLN A 314 6.09 46.66 103.71
CA GLN A 314 7.40 47.03 104.30
C GLN A 314 7.77 48.48 103.99
#